data_AF-A0A0R2BB61-F1
#
_entry.id   AF-A0A0R2BB61-F1
#
_cell.length_a   1.000
_cell.length_b   1.000
_cell.length_c   1.000
_cell.angle_alpha   90.00
_cell.angle_beta   90.00
_cell.angle_gamma   90.00
#
_symmetry.space_group_name_H-M   'P 1'
#
loop_
_entity.id
_entity.type
_entity.pdbx_description
1 polymer ?
#
loop_
_entity_poly.entity_id
_entity_poly.type
_entity_poly.pdbx_seq_one_letter_code
_entity_poly.pdbx_strand_id
1 'polypeptide(L)'
;MTMKPLINLGKNGLTPTFVSGVADAIESRELIKISLLQASEETPKTVGAYLSQEIPGLEVAQTIGRTVLVYKQANDRDNRRISNEIAKL
;
A
#
# COMPACT_ATOMS: atom_id res chain seq x y z
N MET A 1 10.36 -14.86 4.17
CA MET A 1 9.07 -14.62 4.87
C MET A 1 8.05 -14.12 3.86
N THR A 2 6.85 -14.71 3.80
CA THR A 2 5.80 -14.29 2.86
C THR A 2 4.88 -13.28 3.52
N MET A 3 4.91 -12.03 3.06
CA MET A 3 4.03 -10.98 3.56
C MET A 3 2.59 -11.23 3.06
N LYS A 4 1.62 -11.38 3.98
CA LYS A 4 0.20 -11.56 3.64
C LYS A 4 -0.43 -10.22 3.23
N PRO A 5 -1.42 -10.21 2.32
CA PRO A 5 -2.20 -9.00 2.04
C PRO A 5 -2.84 -8.47 3.32
N LEU A 6 -2.66 -7.18 3.58
CA LEU A 6 -3.23 -6.51 4.75
C LEU A 6 -4.59 -5.89 4.41
N ILE A 7 -4.74 -5.43 3.17
CA ILE A 7 -5.94 -4.73 2.70
C ILE A 7 -6.42 -5.41 1.41
N ASN A 8 -7.74 -5.51 1.26
CA ASN A 8 -8.38 -6.02 0.06
C ASN A 8 -9.26 -4.96 -0.59
N LEU A 9 -9.10 -4.75 -1.91
CA LEU A 9 -9.98 -3.90 -2.71
C LEU A 9 -11.10 -4.74 -3.31
N GLY A 10 -12.33 -4.44 -2.95
CA GLY A 10 -13.53 -5.13 -3.45
C GLY A 10 -14.30 -4.33 -4.51
N LYS A 11 -15.57 -4.68 -4.67
CA LYS A 11 -16.51 -4.06 -5.63
C LYS A 11 -16.76 -2.56 -5.42
N ASN A 12 -16.53 -2.05 -4.20
CA ASN A 12 -16.73 -0.64 -3.90
C ASN A 12 -15.62 0.26 -4.48
N GLY A 13 -14.55 -0.34 -5.00
CA GLY A 13 -13.48 0.39 -5.68
C GLY A 13 -12.73 1.38 -4.78
N LEU A 14 -12.12 2.35 -5.42
CA LEU A 14 -11.31 3.39 -4.80
C LEU A 14 -12.22 4.43 -4.16
N THR A 15 -12.36 4.36 -2.83
CA THR A 15 -13.17 5.28 -2.04
C THR A 15 -12.30 6.05 -1.05
N PRO A 16 -12.73 7.23 -0.56
CA PRO A 16 -11.99 7.97 0.47
C PRO A 16 -11.71 7.13 1.73
N THR A 17 -12.67 6.30 2.15
CA THR A 17 -12.51 5.38 3.28
C THR A 17 -11.43 4.33 3.00
N PHE A 18 -11.37 3.80 1.77
CA PHE A 18 -10.31 2.88 1.37
C PHE A 18 -8.94 3.56 1.44
N VAL A 19 -8.80 4.76 0.84
CA VAL A 19 -7.54 5.53 0.87
C VAL A 19 -7.09 5.81 2.30
N SER A 20 -8.00 6.26 3.17
CA SER A 20 -7.69 6.49 4.59
C SER A 20 -7.18 5.22 5.26
N GLY A 21 -7.84 4.08 5.04
CA GLY A 21 -7.38 2.81 5.58
C GLY A 21 -6.00 2.38 5.06
N VAL A 22 -5.68 2.68 3.79
CA VAL A 22 -4.33 2.49 3.24
C VAL A 22 -3.33 3.41 3.91
N ALA A 23 -3.66 4.70 4.09
CA ALA A 23 -2.80 5.69 4.73
C ALA A 23 -2.45 5.33 6.19
N ASP A 24 -3.44 4.89 6.97
CA ASP A 24 -3.23 4.48 8.37
C ASP A 24 -2.37 3.21 8.45
N ALA A 25 -2.62 2.26 7.56
CA ALA A 25 -1.89 0.99 7.52
C ALA A 25 -0.44 1.17 7.07
N ILE A 26 -0.18 2.03 6.08
CA ILE A 26 1.18 2.31 5.59
C ILE A 26 1.98 3.08 6.63
N GLU A 27 1.36 3.98 7.38
CA GLU A 27 2.03 4.74 8.44
C GLU A 27 2.57 3.85 9.57
N SER A 28 1.87 2.76 9.87
CA SER A 28 2.28 1.84 10.94
C SER A 28 3.31 0.78 10.50
N ARG A 29 3.47 0.55 9.19
CA ARG A 29 4.20 -0.63 8.66
C ARG A 29 5.22 -0.31 7.58
N GLU A 30 5.16 0.87 7.00
CA GLU A 30 5.95 1.37 5.87
C GLU A 30 5.82 0.61 4.56
N LEU A 31 5.45 -0.68 4.59
CA LEU A 31 5.25 -1.53 3.44
C LEU A 31 3.97 -2.34 3.63
N ILE A 32 3.03 -2.23 2.70
CA ILE A 32 1.77 -2.97 2.74
C ILE A 32 1.46 -3.61 1.41
N LYS A 33 0.78 -4.75 1.50
CA LYS A 33 0.31 -5.52 0.37
C LYS A 33 -1.21 -5.37 0.24
N ILE A 34 -1.65 -4.88 -0.90
CA ILE A 34 -3.06 -4.62 -1.24
C ILE A 34 -3.47 -5.63 -2.30
N SER A 35 -4.45 -6.47 -2.00
CA SER A 35 -4.96 -7.48 -2.93
C SER A 35 -6.29 -7.04 -3.55
N LEU A 36 -6.41 -7.11 -4.86
CA LEU A 36 -7.63 -6.78 -5.58
C LEU A 36 -8.48 -8.04 -5.72
N LEU A 37 -9.66 -8.05 -5.10
CA LEU A 37 -10.63 -9.13 -5.23
C LEU A 37 -11.14 -9.21 -6.67
N GLN A 38 -11.57 -10.40 -7.12
CA GLN A 38 -12.04 -10.60 -8.50
C GLN A 38 -13.22 -9.69 -8.90
N ALA A 39 -14.05 -9.30 -7.92
CA ALA A 39 -15.18 -8.40 -8.12
C ALA A 39 -14.78 -6.91 -8.27
N SER A 40 -13.49 -6.57 -8.10
CA SER A 40 -12.99 -5.22 -8.35
C SER A 40 -12.73 -5.03 -9.84
N GLU A 41 -13.32 -3.98 -10.40
CA GLU A 41 -13.12 -3.54 -11.78
C GLU A 41 -11.77 -2.81 -11.98
N GLU A 42 -11.10 -2.50 -10.88
CA GLU A 42 -9.82 -1.81 -10.89
C GLU A 42 -8.66 -2.73 -11.28
N THR A 43 -7.62 -2.13 -11.86
CA THR A 43 -6.35 -2.83 -12.11
C THR A 43 -5.33 -2.49 -11.02
N PRO A 44 -4.40 -3.39 -10.70
CA PRO A 44 -3.31 -3.10 -9.75
C PRO A 44 -2.52 -1.84 -10.12
N LYS A 45 -2.33 -1.61 -11.43
CA LYS A 45 -1.63 -0.42 -11.93
C LYS A 45 -2.43 0.85 -11.65
N THR A 46 -3.74 0.84 -11.91
CA THR A 46 -4.64 1.98 -11.62
C THR A 46 -4.67 2.28 -10.13
N VAL A 47 -4.83 1.24 -9.30
CA VAL A 47 -4.85 1.37 -7.83
C VAL A 47 -3.54 1.97 -7.31
N GLY A 48 -2.39 1.45 -7.77
CA GLY A 48 -1.08 1.97 -7.37
C GLY A 48 -0.91 3.44 -7.76
N ALA A 49 -1.24 3.80 -9.00
CA ALA A 49 -1.15 5.17 -9.48
C ALA A 49 -2.07 6.13 -8.69
N TYR A 50 -3.31 5.71 -8.44
CA TYR A 50 -4.26 6.48 -7.65
C TYR A 50 -3.79 6.70 -6.22
N LEU A 51 -3.32 5.64 -5.55
CA LEU A 51 -2.82 5.75 -4.17
C LEU A 51 -1.58 6.65 -4.08
N SER A 52 -0.68 6.61 -5.05
CA SER A 52 0.48 7.52 -5.10
C SER A 52 0.10 8.98 -5.33
N GLN A 53 -1.03 9.26 -5.98
CA GLN A 53 -1.56 10.62 -6.15
C GLN A 53 -2.23 11.11 -4.86
N GLU A 54 -3.01 10.25 -4.20
CA GLU A 54 -3.78 10.61 -3.01
C GLU A 54 -2.95 10.63 -1.72
N ILE A 55 -1.89 9.83 -1.63
CA ILE A 55 -1.06 9.68 -0.42
C ILE A 55 0.36 10.19 -0.73
N PRO A 56 0.72 11.40 -0.26
CA PRO A 56 2.05 11.98 -0.51
C PRO A 56 3.19 11.08 -0.02
N GLY A 57 4.19 10.89 -0.88
CA GLY A 57 5.37 10.06 -0.59
C GLY A 57 5.11 8.56 -0.66
N LEU A 58 3.93 8.12 -1.11
CA LEU A 58 3.65 6.71 -1.34
C LEU A 58 4.14 6.28 -2.72
N GLU A 59 4.92 5.21 -2.73
CA GLU A 59 5.53 4.63 -3.92
C GLU A 59 5.04 3.20 -4.15
N VAL A 60 4.89 2.83 -5.42
CA VAL A 60 4.58 1.44 -5.80
C VAL A 60 5.87 0.66 -5.90
N ALA A 61 6.15 -0.16 -4.88
CA ALA A 61 7.35 -1.00 -4.85
C ALA A 61 7.27 -2.16 -5.84
N GLN A 62 6.09 -2.80 -5.97
CA GLN A 62 5.92 -3.92 -6.88
C GLN A 62 4.44 -4.16 -7.23
N THR A 63 4.18 -4.71 -8.42
CA THR A 63 2.88 -5.27 -8.79
C THR A 63 3.04 -6.77 -9.09
N ILE A 64 2.23 -7.62 -8.46
CA ILE A 64 2.27 -9.09 -8.63
C ILE A 64 0.85 -9.59 -8.87
N GLY A 65 0.53 -10.02 -10.10
CA GLY A 65 -0.80 -10.51 -10.43
C GLY A 65 -1.87 -9.47 -10.07
N ARG A 66 -2.85 -9.83 -9.22
CA ARG A 66 -3.89 -8.91 -8.68
C ARG A 66 -3.49 -8.19 -7.39
N THR A 67 -2.21 -8.08 -7.09
CA THR A 67 -1.73 -7.51 -5.84
C THR A 67 -0.76 -6.35 -6.11
N VAL A 68 -0.89 -5.27 -5.34
CA VAL A 68 0.04 -4.14 -5.31
C VAL A 68 0.78 -4.15 -3.99
N LEU A 69 2.09 -4.00 -4.05
CA LEU A 69 2.96 -3.72 -2.91
C LEU A 69 3.31 -2.23 -2.96
N VAL A 70 2.93 -1.49 -1.93
CA VAL A 70 3.23 -0.06 -1.80
C VAL A 70 4.09 0.20 -0.57
N TYR A 71 4.93 1.21 -0.68
CA TYR A 71 5.85 1.66 0.35
C TYR A 71 5.67 3.15 0.61
N LYS A 72 5.78 3.58 1.87
CA LYS A 72 5.93 4.98 2.26
C LYS A 72 6.73 5.00 3.56
N GLN A 73 7.72 5.89 3.65
CA GLN A 73 8.39 6.12 4.92
C GLN A 73 7.39 6.63 5.97
N ALA A 74 7.40 6.03 7.16
CA ALA A 74 6.54 6.47 8.25
C ALA A 74 6.93 7.89 8.69
N ASN A 75 5.94 8.73 8.94
CA ASN A 75 6.18 10.03 9.54
C ASN A 75 6.66 9.86 10.99
N ASP A 76 6.02 8.97 11.75
CA ASP A 76 6.47 8.60 13.09
C ASP A 76 7.79 7.81 13.03
N ARG A 77 8.79 8.28 13.76
CA ARG A 77 10.13 7.67 13.80
C ARG A 77 10.10 6.27 14.43
N ASP A 78 9.17 6.01 15.35
CA ASP A 78 9.06 4.72 16.03
C ASP A 78 8.54 3.62 15.08
N ASN A 79 7.80 4.03 14.04
CA ASN A 79 7.31 3.14 12.98
C ASN A 79 8.30 2.94 11.83
N ARG A 80 9.43 3.67 11.82
CA ARG A 80 10.46 3.58 10.75
C ARG A 80 11.32 2.32 10.88
N ARG A 81 10.74 1.15 10.71
CA ARG A 81 11.49 -0.12 10.80
C ARG A 81 12.18 -0.44 9.48
N ILE A 82 11.45 -0.37 8.37
CA ILE A 82 11.93 -0.75 7.04
C ILE A 82 12.91 0.27 6.51
N SER A 83 12.61 1.58 6.61
CA SER A 83 13.55 2.61 6.14
C SER A 83 14.88 2.54 6.87
N ASN A 84 14.85 2.30 8.18
CA ASN A 84 16.07 2.19 9.00
C ASN A 84 16.87 0.92 8.73
N GLU A 85 16.22 -0.18 8.35
CA GLU A 85 16.92 -1.40 7.94
C GLU A 85 17.60 -1.21 6.57
N ILE A 86 16.90 -0.62 5.60
CA ILE A 86 17.46 -0.37 4.26
C ILE A 86 18.62 0.63 4.32
N ALA A 87 18.54 1.67 5.16
CA ALA A 87 19.62 2.66 5.29
C ALA A 87 20.93 2.11 5.88
N LYS A 88 20.92 0.88 6.42
CA LYS A 88 22.10 0.19 6.98
C LYS A 88 22.76 -0.78 5.99
N LEU A 89 22.10 -1.05 4.85
CA LEU A 89 22.65 -1.85 3.76
C LEU A 89 23.57 -1.01 2.88
#